data_AF-C3ZZZ3-F1
#
_entry.id   AF-C3ZZZ3-F1
#
_cell.length_a   1.000
_cell.length_b   1.000
_cell.length_c   1.000
_cell.angle_alpha   90.00
_cell.angle_beta   90.00
_cell.angle_gamma   90.00
#
_symmetry.space_group_name_H-M   'P 1'
#
loop_
_entity.id
_entity.type
_entity.pdbx_description
1 polymer ?
#
loop_
_entity_poly.entity_id
_entity_poly.type
_entity_poly.pdbx_seq_one_letter_code
_entity_poly.pdbx_strand_id
1 'polypeptide(L)'
;TDPDNAPLLLFLEGGPGATAMYGIFTETGPFYITEDSQLTSQNVTWISAYSMLYFDSPSYAGKYVPALSYKIHMENPTAKFKINFKGMAIGDGWCDPINQFHAFPDFLYNTGLCNHNQAFQVGATVNLMETQISQKLYVEAYKVLMYNGQLDVIVAGVLTEAFLQRLPWSKLEKYQAADRTVWKINPSDTEVAGFALQVDNFYQVIVKGGGHILPFDQPERAFDMIDRFVSGKGFQ
;
A
#
# COMPACT_ATOMS: atom_id res chain seq x y z
N THR A 1 -9.68 4.27 34.45
CA THR A 1 -8.26 4.19 34.83
C THR A 1 -7.85 5.51 35.41
N ASP A 2 -6.89 5.54 36.34
CA ASP A 2 -6.22 6.77 36.75
C ASP A 2 -5.25 7.18 35.63
N PRO A 3 -5.53 8.25 34.86
CA PRO A 3 -4.76 8.59 33.66
C PRO A 3 -3.33 9.04 33.99
N ASP A 4 -3.08 9.54 35.21
CA ASP A 4 -1.76 10.06 35.61
C ASP A 4 -0.75 8.93 35.85
N ASN A 5 -1.23 7.73 36.17
CA ASN A 5 -0.41 6.56 36.48
C ASN A 5 -0.54 5.42 35.45
N ALA A 6 -1.53 5.49 34.54
CA ALA A 6 -1.74 4.48 33.52
C ALA A 6 -0.60 4.48 32.47
N PRO A 7 -0.13 3.30 32.01
CA PRO A 7 0.83 3.24 30.91
C PRO A 7 0.24 3.84 29.63
N LEU A 8 1.04 4.61 28.90
CA LEU A 8 0.70 5.10 27.58
C LEU A 8 0.86 3.97 26.55
N LEU A 9 -0.19 3.69 25.80
CA LEU A 9 -0.19 2.71 24.70
C LEU A 9 -0.49 3.43 23.39
N LEU A 10 0.48 3.44 22.48
CA LEU A 10 0.32 3.95 21.12
C LEU A 10 -0.25 2.84 20.23
N PHE A 11 -1.43 3.07 19.66
CA PHE A 11 -2.11 2.18 18.75
C PHE A 11 -2.04 2.72 17.32
N LEU A 12 -1.53 1.90 16.39
CA LEU A 12 -1.34 2.24 14.98
C LEU A 12 -2.05 1.20 14.12
N GLU A 13 -2.85 1.68 13.17
CA GLU A 13 -3.55 0.81 12.21
C GLU A 13 -2.71 0.40 11.00
N GLY A 14 -3.22 -0.62 10.31
CA GLY A 14 -2.66 -1.20 9.08
C GLY A 14 -3.01 -0.41 7.79
N GLY A 15 -3.44 -1.12 6.74
CA GLY A 15 -3.75 -0.53 5.43
C GLY A 15 -2.75 -0.88 4.32
N PRO A 16 -2.50 -0.01 3.32
CA PRO A 16 -2.57 1.46 3.30
C PRO A 16 -3.95 2.12 3.51
N GLY A 17 -3.98 3.23 4.26
CA GLY A 17 -5.07 4.19 4.32
C GLY A 17 -6.12 3.97 5.41
N ALA A 18 -5.96 2.93 6.25
CA ALA A 18 -6.90 2.63 7.32
C ALA A 18 -6.78 3.66 8.46
N THR A 19 -7.93 4.17 8.91
CA THR A 19 -8.01 5.08 10.05
C THR A 19 -7.95 4.32 11.37
N ALA A 20 -7.22 4.85 12.34
CA ALA A 20 -7.23 4.43 13.75
C ALA A 20 -8.59 4.60 14.42
N MET A 21 -9.54 5.33 13.80
CA MET A 21 -10.94 5.30 14.21
C MET A 21 -11.54 3.89 14.11
N TYR A 22 -11.04 3.03 13.22
CA TYR A 22 -11.42 1.62 13.19
C TYR A 22 -11.07 0.96 14.53
N GLY A 23 -9.79 0.92 14.91
CA GLY A 23 -9.37 0.41 16.21
C GLY A 23 -10.07 1.03 17.43
N ILE A 24 -10.53 2.29 17.35
CA ILE A 24 -11.36 2.91 18.40
C ILE A 24 -12.76 2.28 18.47
N PHE A 25 -13.45 2.10 17.35
CA PHE A 25 -14.86 1.68 17.34
C PHE A 25 -15.08 0.18 17.17
N THR A 26 -14.05 -0.59 16.81
CA THR A 26 -14.20 -2.02 16.47
C THR A 26 -13.27 -2.95 17.24
N GLU A 27 -12.13 -2.47 17.76
CA GLU A 27 -11.10 -3.36 18.34
C GLU A 27 -10.82 -3.13 19.83
N THR A 28 -10.34 -1.93 20.18
CA THR A 28 -9.77 -1.67 21.52
C THR A 28 -10.43 -0.53 22.27
N GLY A 29 -11.12 0.36 21.56
CA GLY A 29 -11.75 1.53 22.17
C GLY A 29 -13.03 1.20 22.93
N PRO A 30 -13.65 2.22 23.54
CA PRO A 30 -14.67 2.03 24.57
C PRO A 30 -16.08 1.90 24.00
N PHE A 31 -16.25 2.13 22.71
CA PHE A 31 -17.55 2.16 22.06
C PHE A 31 -17.54 1.38 20.75
N TYR A 32 -18.72 1.01 20.27
CA TYR A 32 -18.95 0.49 18.94
C TYR A 32 -20.25 1.06 18.38
N ILE A 33 -20.41 0.99 17.05
CA ILE A 33 -21.60 1.49 16.35
C ILE A 33 -22.51 0.29 16.05
N THR A 34 -23.78 0.39 16.44
CA THR A 34 -24.81 -0.63 16.20
C THR A 34 -25.43 -0.48 14.80
N GLU A 35 -26.21 -1.48 14.35
CA GLU A 35 -26.87 -1.46 13.03
C GLU A 35 -27.82 -0.26 12.85
N ASP A 36 -28.45 0.21 13.93
CA ASP A 36 -29.28 1.41 13.98
C ASP A 36 -28.48 2.71 14.18
N SER A 37 -27.17 2.66 13.93
CA SER A 37 -26.22 3.79 13.99
C SER A 37 -26.16 4.46 15.36
N GLN A 38 -26.36 3.71 16.45
CA GLN A 38 -26.22 4.19 17.81
C GLN A 38 -24.85 3.84 18.38
N LEU A 39 -24.33 4.71 19.25
CA LEU A 39 -23.08 4.47 19.96
C LEU A 39 -23.37 3.65 21.23
N THR A 40 -22.75 2.49 21.36
CA THR A 40 -22.90 1.61 22.53
C THR A 40 -21.55 1.30 23.16
N SER A 41 -21.51 1.15 24.50
CA SER A 41 -20.29 0.82 25.24
C SER A 41 -19.83 -0.61 25.00
N GLN A 42 -18.52 -0.80 24.81
CA GLN A 42 -17.90 -2.12 24.81
C GLN A 42 -17.64 -2.60 26.25
N ASN A 43 -17.93 -3.88 26.52
CA ASN A 43 -17.66 -4.49 27.82
C ASN A 43 -16.16 -4.69 28.08
N VAL A 44 -15.37 -4.86 27.02
CA VAL A 44 -13.91 -5.03 27.09
C VAL A 44 -13.29 -3.90 26.28
N THR A 45 -12.57 -3.01 26.95
CA THR A 45 -11.86 -1.90 26.31
C THR A 45 -10.49 -1.70 26.95
N TRP A 46 -9.49 -1.39 26.13
CA TRP A 46 -8.12 -1.21 26.58
C TRP A 46 -7.94 0.12 27.33
N ILE A 47 -8.83 1.09 27.09
CA ILE A 47 -8.87 2.36 27.84
C ILE A 47 -9.12 2.15 29.34
N SER A 48 -9.71 1.01 29.74
CA SER A 48 -9.91 0.64 31.16
C SER A 48 -8.62 0.37 31.93
N ALA A 49 -7.51 0.14 31.23
CA ALA A 49 -6.21 -0.17 31.81
C ALA A 49 -5.07 0.76 31.35
N TYR A 50 -5.22 1.41 30.19
CA TYR A 50 -4.16 2.19 29.56
C TYR A 50 -4.63 3.59 29.16
N SER A 51 -3.69 4.54 29.18
CA SER A 51 -3.85 5.81 28.47
C SER A 51 -3.61 5.54 26.99
N MET A 52 -4.67 5.42 26.20
CA MET A 52 -4.57 5.05 24.78
C MET A 52 -4.33 6.28 23.91
N LEU A 53 -3.34 6.20 23.02
CA LEU A 53 -3.07 7.17 21.96
C LEU A 53 -3.26 6.49 20.61
N TYR A 54 -4.27 6.90 19.87
CA TYR A 54 -4.57 6.40 18.52
C TYR A 54 -3.99 7.37 17.48
N PHE A 55 -3.30 6.86 16.47
CA PHE A 55 -2.70 7.71 15.43
C PHE A 55 -3.18 7.28 14.04
N ASP A 56 -3.90 8.18 13.36
CA ASP A 56 -4.17 8.02 11.93
C ASP A 56 -2.86 8.16 11.17
N SER A 57 -2.40 7.04 10.61
CA SER A 57 -1.18 6.98 9.82
C SER A 57 -1.48 6.21 8.54
N PRO A 58 -1.12 6.71 7.36
CA PRO A 58 -1.65 6.21 6.12
C PRO A 58 -1.20 4.79 5.71
N SER A 59 -0.44 3.98 6.47
CA SER A 59 -0.22 2.54 6.12
C SER A 59 0.55 1.66 7.13
N TYR A 60 0.18 0.38 7.28
CA TYR A 60 1.15 -0.72 7.53
C TYR A 60 1.86 -0.76 8.91
N ALA A 61 1.09 -0.88 10.00
CA ALA A 61 1.62 -1.04 11.37
C ALA A 61 2.77 -2.07 11.51
N GLY A 62 2.74 -3.17 10.76
CA GLY A 62 3.83 -4.17 10.72
C GLY A 62 5.20 -3.64 10.28
N LYS A 63 5.28 -2.44 9.69
CA LYS A 63 6.53 -1.75 9.32
C LYS A 63 6.82 -0.57 10.24
N TYR A 64 5.81 0.21 10.60
CA TYR A 64 5.99 1.40 11.45
C TYR A 64 6.30 1.06 12.89
N VAL A 65 5.62 0.07 13.46
CA VAL A 65 5.85 -0.31 14.85
C VAL A 65 7.32 -0.70 15.05
N PRO A 66 7.93 -1.58 14.23
CA PRO A 66 9.38 -1.82 14.27
C PRO A 66 10.23 -0.57 14.04
N ALA A 67 9.94 0.22 13.00
CA ALA A 67 10.78 1.36 12.62
C ALA A 67 10.79 2.47 13.69
N LEU A 68 9.62 2.82 14.23
CA LEU A 68 9.47 3.79 15.30
C LEU A 68 10.12 3.28 16.59
N SER A 69 9.88 2.02 16.94
CA SER A 69 10.47 1.40 18.14
C SER A 69 12.00 1.38 18.07
N TYR A 70 12.55 1.01 16.92
CA TYR A 70 13.99 1.06 16.67
C TYR A 70 14.53 2.49 16.81
N LYS A 71 13.87 3.47 16.18
CA LYS A 71 14.30 4.87 16.25
C LYS A 71 14.27 5.41 17.68
N ILE A 72 13.20 5.15 18.43
CA ILE A 72 13.12 5.50 19.86
C ILE A 72 14.26 4.82 20.61
N HIS A 73 14.43 3.51 20.48
CA HIS A 73 15.48 2.78 21.20
C HIS A 73 16.88 3.38 20.95
N MET A 74 17.20 3.71 19.69
CA MET A 74 18.51 4.24 19.30
C MET A 74 18.75 5.68 19.74
N GLU A 75 17.73 6.55 19.69
CA GLU A 75 17.91 8.00 19.93
C GLU A 75 17.62 8.42 21.38
N ASN A 76 16.82 7.64 22.12
CA ASN A 76 16.40 7.93 23.49
C ASN A 76 17.55 8.06 24.52
N PRO A 77 18.70 7.37 24.40
CA PRO A 77 19.84 7.58 25.30
C PRO A 77 20.34 9.03 25.31
N THR A 78 20.35 9.67 24.15
CA THR A 78 20.87 11.05 23.93
C THR A 78 19.78 12.12 23.84
N ALA A 79 18.51 11.73 23.79
CA ALA A 79 17.40 12.67 23.65
C ALA A 79 17.24 13.55 24.90
N LYS A 80 16.92 14.84 24.68
CA LYS A 80 16.59 15.79 25.77
C LYS A 80 15.31 15.39 26.50
N PHE A 81 14.32 14.93 25.74
CA PHE A 81 13.09 14.36 26.27
C PHE A 81 13.15 12.85 26.10
N LYS A 82 13.05 12.11 27.22
CA LYS A 82 13.13 10.65 27.18
C LYS A 82 11.74 10.03 27.14
N ILE A 83 11.54 9.12 26.20
CA ILE A 83 10.36 8.28 26.13
C ILE A 83 10.63 7.05 27.01
N ASN A 84 9.78 6.77 27.99
CA ASN A 84 9.88 5.56 28.83
C ASN A 84 9.42 4.32 28.06
N PHE A 85 10.09 4.02 26.95
CA PHE A 85 9.74 2.94 26.03
C PHE A 85 9.92 1.58 26.70
N LYS A 86 8.83 0.81 26.81
CA LYS A 86 8.82 -0.52 27.45
C LYS A 86 8.86 -1.67 26.47
N GLY A 87 8.39 -1.46 25.24
CA GLY A 87 8.33 -2.49 24.22
C GLY A 87 7.36 -2.15 23.11
N MET A 88 7.22 -3.08 22.17
CA MET A 88 6.32 -2.99 21.03
C MET A 88 5.54 -4.29 20.87
N ALA A 89 4.33 -4.19 20.32
CA ALA A 89 3.50 -5.32 19.96
C ALA A 89 2.99 -5.14 18.53
N ILE A 90 2.89 -6.23 17.78
CA ILE A 90 2.47 -6.22 16.38
C ILE A 90 1.41 -7.32 16.23
N GLY A 91 0.16 -6.92 15.99
CA GLY A 91 -0.93 -7.82 15.62
C GLY A 91 -0.95 -8.00 14.10
N ASP A 92 -1.04 -9.25 13.63
CA ASP A 92 -1.19 -9.63 12.22
C ASP A 92 -0.33 -8.83 11.23
N GLY A 93 0.89 -8.52 11.65
CA GLY A 93 1.75 -7.59 10.95
C GLY A 93 2.37 -8.20 9.70
N TRP A 94 2.31 -7.46 8.61
CA TRP A 94 3.12 -7.76 7.44
C TRP A 94 4.53 -7.20 7.60
N CYS A 95 5.40 -8.00 8.21
CA CYS A 95 6.73 -7.59 8.66
C CYS A 95 7.82 -8.16 7.75
N ASP A 96 7.62 -9.38 7.27
CA ASP A 96 8.55 -10.17 6.47
C ASP A 96 7.88 -10.66 5.18
N PRO A 97 7.75 -9.78 4.16
CA PRO A 97 7.00 -10.06 2.96
C PRO A 97 7.44 -11.33 2.23
N ILE A 98 8.74 -11.63 2.24
CA ILE A 98 9.30 -12.76 1.50
C ILE A 98 8.78 -14.05 2.14
N ASN A 99 9.07 -14.26 3.42
CA ASN A 99 8.67 -15.50 4.09
C ASN A 99 7.15 -15.61 4.26
N GLN A 100 6.45 -14.49 4.48
CA GLN A 100 4.99 -14.49 4.59
C GLN A 100 4.32 -14.83 3.24
N PHE A 101 4.84 -14.36 2.10
CA PHE A 101 4.31 -14.77 0.79
C PHE A 101 4.66 -16.21 0.44
N HIS A 102 5.82 -16.73 0.85
CA HIS A 102 6.18 -18.15 0.64
C HIS A 102 5.25 -19.11 1.37
N ALA A 103 4.78 -18.74 2.56
CA ALA A 103 3.82 -19.55 3.31
C ALA A 103 2.38 -19.45 2.76
N PHE A 104 2.08 -18.43 1.95
CA PHE A 104 0.72 -18.12 1.52
C PHE A 104 0.07 -19.21 0.62
N PRO A 105 0.75 -19.81 -0.37
CA PRO A 105 0.19 -20.90 -1.16
C PRO A 105 -0.23 -22.10 -0.32
N ASP A 106 0.63 -22.51 0.62
CA ASP A 106 0.36 -23.65 1.51
C ASP A 106 -0.81 -23.35 2.44
N PHE A 107 -0.88 -22.13 2.97
CA PHE A 107 -2.04 -21.67 3.73
C PHE A 107 -3.33 -21.80 2.91
N LEU A 108 -3.38 -21.23 1.70
CA LEU A 108 -4.56 -21.26 0.83
C LEU A 108 -4.99 -22.70 0.50
N TYR A 109 -4.04 -23.59 0.24
CA TYR A 109 -4.31 -25.00 -0.05
C TYR A 109 -4.85 -25.72 1.18
N ASN A 110 -4.18 -25.59 2.33
CA ASN A 110 -4.54 -26.28 3.57
C ASN A 110 -5.88 -25.80 4.15
N THR A 111 -6.28 -24.56 3.88
CA THR A 111 -7.61 -24.04 4.25
C THR A 111 -8.69 -24.31 3.20
N GLY A 112 -8.35 -24.98 2.09
CA GLY A 112 -9.30 -25.31 1.02
C GLY A 112 -9.77 -24.12 0.18
N LEU A 113 -9.07 -22.98 0.27
CA LEU A 113 -9.37 -21.78 -0.53
C LEU A 113 -8.90 -21.92 -1.99
N CYS A 114 -7.96 -22.84 -2.26
CA CYS A 114 -7.52 -23.15 -3.60
C CYS A 114 -7.21 -24.65 -3.77
N ASN A 115 -7.24 -25.13 -5.01
CA ASN A 115 -6.79 -26.48 -5.34
C ASN A 115 -5.26 -26.52 -5.55
N HIS A 116 -4.72 -27.73 -5.71
CA HIS A 116 -3.28 -27.94 -5.88
C HIS A 116 -2.67 -27.14 -7.04
N ASN A 117 -3.37 -27.05 -8.18
CA ASN A 117 -2.86 -26.33 -9.35
C ASN A 117 -2.80 -24.82 -9.09
N GLN A 118 -3.79 -24.28 -8.39
CA GLN A 118 -3.81 -22.87 -7.99
C GLN A 118 -2.72 -22.56 -6.97
N ALA A 119 -2.54 -23.41 -5.95
CA ALA A 119 -1.46 -23.27 -4.98
C ALA A 119 -0.08 -23.29 -5.66
N PHE A 120 0.14 -24.24 -6.57
CA PHE A 120 1.36 -24.32 -7.37
C PHE A 120 1.60 -23.03 -8.18
N GLN A 121 0.57 -22.50 -8.83
CA GLN A 121 0.69 -21.25 -9.60
C GLN A 121 1.06 -20.06 -8.71
N VAL A 122 0.42 -19.90 -7.54
CA VAL A 122 0.75 -18.82 -6.60
C VAL A 122 2.19 -18.98 -6.11
N GLY A 123 2.60 -20.19 -5.69
CA GLY A 123 3.96 -20.46 -5.24
C GLY A 123 5.02 -20.21 -6.32
N ALA A 124 4.77 -20.66 -7.54
CA ALA A 124 5.64 -20.37 -8.68
C ALA A 124 5.77 -18.87 -8.96
N THR A 125 4.67 -18.12 -8.82
CA THR A 125 4.67 -16.66 -8.98
C THR A 125 5.47 -15.98 -7.87
N VAL A 126 5.32 -16.42 -6.61
CA VAL A 126 6.11 -15.90 -5.47
C VAL A 126 7.61 -16.14 -5.68
N ASN A 127 8.00 -17.35 -6.08
CA ASN A 127 9.40 -17.68 -6.39
C ASN A 127 9.97 -16.80 -7.52
N LEU A 128 9.16 -16.57 -8.56
CA LEU A 128 9.54 -15.73 -9.68
C LEU A 128 9.70 -14.27 -9.25
N MET A 129 8.76 -13.74 -8.47
CA MET A 129 8.83 -12.38 -7.92
C MET A 129 10.07 -12.20 -7.05
N GLU A 130 10.37 -13.13 -6.15
CA GLU A 130 11.58 -13.07 -5.33
C GLU A 130 12.87 -13.12 -6.18
N THR A 131 12.92 -14.01 -7.18
CA THR A 131 14.07 -14.11 -8.09
C THR A 131 14.27 -12.79 -8.85
N GLN A 132 13.19 -12.21 -9.37
CA GLN A 132 13.26 -10.93 -10.08
C GLN A 132 13.65 -9.78 -9.15
N ILE A 133 13.12 -9.74 -7.93
CA ILE A 133 13.45 -8.72 -6.93
C ILE A 133 14.93 -8.84 -6.53
N SER A 134 15.42 -10.05 -6.27
CA SER A 134 16.81 -10.30 -5.85
C SER A 134 17.81 -10.00 -6.98
N GLN A 135 17.43 -10.26 -8.22
CA GLN A 135 18.23 -9.95 -9.42
C GLN A 135 18.05 -8.51 -9.93
N LYS A 136 17.19 -7.71 -9.27
CA LYS A 136 16.83 -6.34 -9.68
C LYS A 136 16.22 -6.24 -11.08
N LEU A 137 15.57 -7.30 -11.55
CA LEU A 137 14.92 -7.41 -12.87
C LEU A 137 13.49 -6.88 -12.84
N TYR A 138 13.28 -5.69 -12.26
CA TYR A 138 11.94 -5.16 -11.96
C TYR A 138 11.11 -4.79 -13.20
N VAL A 139 11.77 -4.56 -14.35
CA VAL A 139 11.13 -4.06 -15.57
C VAL A 139 11.41 -4.94 -16.80
N GLU A 140 12.37 -5.85 -16.69
CA GLU A 140 12.85 -6.66 -17.83
C GLU A 140 12.02 -7.92 -18.04
N ALA A 141 11.31 -8.37 -17.02
CA ALA A 141 10.71 -9.69 -17.04
C ALA A 141 9.39 -9.78 -17.84
N TYR A 142 8.60 -8.70 -17.93
CA TYR A 142 7.26 -8.72 -18.54
C TYR A 142 6.82 -7.34 -19.06
N LYS A 143 5.70 -7.32 -19.79
CA LYS A 143 4.95 -6.09 -20.08
C LYS A 143 4.39 -5.53 -18.77
N VAL A 144 4.80 -4.34 -18.36
CA VAL A 144 4.47 -3.74 -17.06
C VAL A 144 3.76 -2.41 -17.27
N LEU A 145 2.65 -2.19 -16.56
CA LEU A 145 1.95 -0.91 -16.47
C LEU A 145 1.97 -0.42 -15.03
N MET A 146 2.56 0.75 -14.80
CA MET A 146 2.36 1.53 -13.58
C MET A 146 1.42 2.70 -13.89
N TYR A 147 0.35 2.85 -13.12
CA TYR A 147 -0.58 3.96 -13.32
C TYR A 147 -0.96 4.64 -12.02
N ASN A 148 -1.18 5.95 -12.07
CA ASN A 148 -1.64 6.76 -10.93
C ASN A 148 -2.80 7.66 -11.34
N GLY A 149 -3.72 7.91 -10.41
CA GLY A 149 -4.67 9.01 -10.52
C GLY A 149 -3.95 10.34 -10.32
N GLN A 150 -4.24 11.33 -11.19
CA GLN A 150 -3.65 12.66 -11.09
C GLN A 150 -3.89 13.34 -9.74
N LEU A 151 -5.03 13.04 -9.09
CA LEU A 151 -5.47 13.64 -7.84
C LEU A 151 -5.25 12.71 -6.62
N ASP A 152 -4.59 11.57 -6.80
CA ASP A 152 -4.23 10.71 -5.67
C ASP A 152 -3.16 11.40 -4.82
N VAL A 153 -3.45 11.60 -3.53
CA VAL A 153 -2.52 12.18 -2.56
C VAL A 153 -1.85 11.12 -1.67
N ILE A 154 -2.39 9.90 -1.63
CA ILE A 154 -1.87 8.78 -0.85
C ILE A 154 -0.68 8.17 -1.58
N VAL A 155 -0.84 7.87 -2.88
CA VAL A 155 0.22 7.36 -3.76
C VAL A 155 0.30 8.25 -5.00
N ALA A 156 0.70 9.51 -4.79
CA ALA A 156 0.74 10.51 -5.85
C ALA A 156 1.68 10.13 -6.99
N GLY A 157 1.28 10.45 -8.24
CA GLY A 157 2.08 10.16 -9.43
C GLY A 157 3.51 10.71 -9.36
N VAL A 158 3.70 11.88 -8.73
CA VAL A 158 5.02 12.49 -8.51
C VAL A 158 5.94 11.63 -7.62
N LEU A 159 5.38 10.88 -6.66
CA LEU A 159 6.15 9.97 -5.80
C LEU A 159 6.59 8.74 -6.60
N THR A 160 5.68 8.15 -7.38
CA THR A 160 5.98 7.06 -8.31
C THR A 160 7.05 7.48 -9.33
N GLU A 161 6.95 8.68 -9.89
CA GLU A 161 7.93 9.23 -10.81
C GLU A 161 9.30 9.40 -10.16
N ALA A 162 9.36 10.01 -8.97
CA ALA A 162 10.62 10.21 -8.26
C ALA A 162 11.32 8.88 -7.93
N PHE A 163 10.55 7.82 -7.67
CA PHE A 163 11.02 6.45 -7.51
C PHE A 163 11.54 5.86 -8.83
N LEU A 164 10.74 5.88 -9.90
CA LEU A 164 11.11 5.30 -11.20
C LEU A 164 12.34 5.97 -11.84
N GLN A 165 12.51 7.27 -11.61
CA GLN A 165 13.66 8.06 -12.06
C GLN A 165 14.99 7.64 -11.40
N ARG A 166 14.95 6.88 -10.30
CA ARG A 166 16.13 6.49 -9.52
C ARG A 166 16.29 4.98 -9.34
N LEU A 167 15.24 4.20 -9.65
CA LEU A 167 15.29 2.75 -9.61
C LEU A 167 16.41 2.27 -10.55
N PRO A 168 17.36 1.43 -10.11
CA PRO A 168 18.35 0.85 -11.02
C PRO A 168 17.71 -0.26 -11.88
N TRP A 169 17.68 -0.08 -13.21
CA TRP A 169 17.24 -1.10 -14.19
C TRP A 169 17.86 -0.82 -15.57
N SER A 170 17.92 -1.81 -16.47
CA SER A 170 18.68 -1.69 -17.74
C SER A 170 18.20 -0.61 -18.69
N LYS A 171 16.97 -0.11 -18.57
CA LYS A 171 16.44 0.97 -19.43
C LYS A 171 16.23 2.29 -18.70
N LEU A 172 16.81 2.46 -17.52
CA LEU A 172 16.69 3.72 -16.77
C LEU A 172 17.06 4.94 -17.61
N GLU A 173 18.19 4.91 -18.32
CA GLU A 173 18.62 6.02 -19.19
C GLU A 173 17.61 6.32 -20.30
N LYS A 174 17.04 5.28 -20.92
CA LYS A 174 15.98 5.45 -21.93
C LYS A 174 14.71 6.05 -21.31
N TYR A 175 14.34 5.62 -20.11
CA TYR A 175 13.17 6.15 -19.39
C TYR A 175 13.36 7.60 -18.98
N GLN A 176 14.55 7.98 -18.52
CA GLN A 176 14.89 9.37 -18.20
C GLN A 176 14.84 10.29 -19.42
N ALA A 177 15.14 9.75 -20.61
CA ALA A 177 15.10 10.48 -21.88
C ALA A 177 13.75 10.38 -22.63
N ALA A 178 12.79 9.59 -22.14
CA ALA A 178 11.55 9.33 -22.86
C ALA A 178 10.53 10.46 -22.67
N ASP A 179 9.90 10.87 -23.77
CA ASP A 179 8.81 11.84 -23.76
C ASP A 179 7.47 11.20 -23.40
N ARG A 180 6.57 12.01 -22.82
CA ARG A 180 5.18 11.62 -22.58
C ARG A 180 4.33 11.85 -23.81
N THR A 181 3.47 10.88 -24.10
CA THR A 181 2.38 10.98 -25.05
C THR A 181 1.12 11.47 -24.35
N VAL A 182 0.42 12.44 -24.96
CA VAL A 182 -0.93 12.84 -24.53
C VAL A 182 -1.91 11.79 -25.03
N TRP A 183 -2.62 11.15 -24.11
CA TRP A 183 -3.59 10.11 -24.43
C TRP A 183 -5.02 10.66 -24.35
N LYS A 184 -5.81 10.33 -25.37
CA LYS A 184 -7.26 10.55 -25.46
C LYS A 184 -7.93 9.21 -25.76
N ILE A 185 -9.16 9.01 -25.30
CA ILE A 185 -9.91 7.78 -25.57
C ILE A 185 -10.15 7.68 -27.08
N ASN A 186 -10.69 8.74 -27.69
CA ASN A 186 -10.78 8.91 -29.13
C ASN A 186 -9.89 10.07 -29.61
N PRO A 187 -9.25 9.95 -30.79
CA PRO A 187 -8.40 11.02 -31.33
C PRO A 187 -9.12 12.36 -31.53
N SER A 188 -10.43 12.32 -31.80
CA SER A 188 -11.30 13.49 -31.98
C SER A 188 -11.72 14.16 -30.68
N ASP A 189 -11.49 13.54 -29.53
CA ASP A 189 -11.93 14.10 -28.25
C ASP A 189 -11.21 15.42 -27.97
N THR A 190 -11.92 16.40 -27.42
CA THR A 190 -11.30 17.63 -26.94
C THR A 190 -10.58 17.42 -25.62
N GLU A 191 -11.13 16.54 -24.77
CA GLU A 191 -10.59 16.23 -23.46
C GLU A 191 -9.43 15.23 -23.51
N VAL A 192 -8.42 15.49 -22.69
CA VAL A 192 -7.30 14.59 -22.44
C VAL A 192 -7.69 13.55 -21.39
N ALA A 193 -7.49 12.27 -21.68
CA ALA A 193 -7.72 11.17 -20.74
C ALA A 193 -6.55 11.01 -19.77
N GLY A 194 -5.33 11.25 -20.24
CA GLY A 194 -4.14 11.18 -19.41
C GLY A 194 -2.84 11.36 -20.19
N PHE A 195 -1.74 10.98 -19.55
CA PHE A 195 -0.39 11.07 -20.10
C PHE A 195 0.30 9.72 -19.95
N ALA A 196 0.81 9.17 -21.04
CA ALA A 196 1.48 7.87 -21.06
C ALA A 196 2.94 8.04 -21.47
N LEU A 197 3.86 7.43 -20.74
CA LEU A 197 5.25 7.25 -21.13
C LEU A 197 5.46 5.76 -21.38
N GLN A 198 6.09 5.42 -22.49
CA GLN A 198 6.43 4.03 -22.81
C GLN A 198 7.93 3.90 -23.12
N VAL A 199 8.57 2.91 -22.51
CA VAL A 199 9.92 2.45 -22.88
C VAL A 199 9.92 0.95 -23.04
N ASP A 200 10.15 0.49 -24.26
CA ASP A 200 10.07 -0.93 -24.63
C ASP A 200 8.72 -1.52 -24.14
N ASN A 201 8.76 -2.43 -23.15
CA ASN A 201 7.59 -3.11 -22.57
C ASN A 201 7.05 -2.46 -21.28
N PHE A 202 7.63 -1.35 -20.84
CA PHE A 202 7.22 -0.62 -19.64
C PHE A 202 6.36 0.58 -19.99
N TYR A 203 5.24 0.72 -19.30
CA TYR A 203 4.28 1.80 -19.45
C TYR A 203 4.10 2.51 -18.11
N GLN A 204 4.15 3.83 -18.12
CA GLN A 204 3.76 4.66 -17.00
C GLN A 204 2.63 5.60 -17.43
N VAL A 205 1.49 5.55 -16.75
CA VAL A 205 0.30 6.34 -17.14
C VAL A 205 -0.21 7.19 -15.98
N ILE A 206 -0.43 8.47 -16.22
CA ILE A 206 -1.14 9.37 -15.31
C ILE A 206 -2.54 9.63 -15.87
N VAL A 207 -3.58 9.22 -15.13
CA VAL A 207 -4.97 9.40 -15.56
C VAL A 207 -5.50 10.72 -15.02
N LYS A 208 -5.87 11.63 -15.92
CA LYS A 208 -6.38 12.97 -15.58
C LYS A 208 -7.65 12.81 -14.74
N GLY A 209 -7.79 13.59 -13.67
CA GLY A 209 -8.99 13.61 -12.82
C GLY A 209 -9.28 12.34 -12.01
N GLY A 210 -8.41 11.31 -12.03
CA GLY A 210 -8.54 10.14 -11.16
C GLY A 210 -7.90 10.37 -9.79
N GLY A 211 -8.51 9.84 -8.72
CA GLY A 211 -7.95 9.79 -7.37
C GLY A 211 -7.36 8.42 -7.05
N HIS A 212 -7.38 8.04 -5.77
CA HIS A 212 -6.81 6.77 -5.30
C HIS A 212 -7.58 5.54 -5.80
N ILE A 213 -8.92 5.64 -5.87
CA ILE A 213 -9.78 4.56 -6.36
C ILE A 213 -10.10 4.82 -7.84
N LEU A 214 -9.06 4.79 -8.66
CA LEU A 214 -9.09 5.28 -10.04
C LEU A 214 -10.21 4.70 -10.94
N PRO A 215 -10.53 3.38 -10.92
CA PRO A 215 -11.66 2.85 -11.70
C PRO A 215 -13.02 3.37 -11.24
N PHE A 216 -13.17 3.79 -9.98
CA PHE A 216 -14.39 4.42 -9.49
C PHE A 216 -14.45 5.89 -9.94
N ASP A 217 -13.33 6.61 -9.83
CA ASP A 217 -13.27 8.05 -10.16
C ASP A 217 -13.36 8.32 -11.67
N GLN A 218 -12.74 7.47 -12.49
CA GLN A 218 -12.61 7.63 -13.94
C GLN A 218 -12.83 6.29 -14.67
N PRO A 219 -14.03 5.68 -14.60
CA PRO A 219 -14.29 4.32 -15.07
C PRO A 219 -13.98 4.11 -16.56
N GLU A 220 -14.37 5.05 -17.42
CA GLU A 220 -14.15 4.96 -18.87
C GLU A 220 -12.66 5.03 -19.22
N ARG A 221 -11.92 5.94 -18.58
CA ARG A 221 -10.47 6.09 -18.77
C ARG A 221 -9.74 4.86 -18.23
N ALA A 222 -10.11 4.40 -17.04
CA ALA A 222 -9.53 3.19 -16.45
C ALA A 222 -9.70 1.98 -17.38
N PHE A 223 -10.89 1.80 -17.95
CA PHE A 223 -11.16 0.73 -18.90
C PHE A 223 -10.32 0.86 -20.18
N ASP A 224 -10.34 2.01 -20.86
CA ASP A 224 -9.58 2.20 -22.11
C ASP A 224 -8.06 2.07 -21.88
N MET A 225 -7.54 2.53 -20.74
CA MET A 225 -6.14 2.33 -20.35
C MET A 225 -5.77 0.85 -20.23
N ILE A 226 -6.58 0.07 -19.51
CA ILE A 226 -6.35 -1.37 -19.34
C ILE A 226 -6.50 -2.10 -20.67
N ASP A 227 -7.53 -1.79 -21.47
CA ASP A 227 -7.74 -2.39 -22.78
C ASP A 227 -6.57 -2.12 -23.73
N ARG A 228 -6.06 -0.88 -23.79
CA ARG A 228 -4.88 -0.53 -24.60
C ARG A 228 -3.63 -1.27 -24.17
N PHE A 229 -3.43 -1.40 -22.87
CA PHE A 229 -2.31 -2.14 -22.31
C PHE A 229 -2.42 -3.64 -22.62
N VAL A 230 -3.59 -4.25 -22.46
CA VAL A 230 -3.78 -5.69 -22.70
C VAL A 230 -3.76 -6.02 -24.19
N SER A 231 -4.48 -5.27 -25.02
CA SER A 231 -4.59 -5.50 -26.48
C SER A 231 -3.33 -5.13 -27.26
N GLY A 232 -2.44 -4.31 -26.68
CA GLY A 232 -1.26 -3.81 -27.38
C GLY A 232 -1.54 -2.64 -28.33
N LYS A 233 -2.75 -2.07 -28.29
CA LYS A 233 -3.14 -0.87 -29.05
C LYS A 233 -2.23 0.34 -28.75
N GLY A 234 -1.66 0.41 -27.54
CA GLY A 234 -0.81 1.51 -27.12
C GLY A 234 -1.59 2.80 -26.84
N PHE A 235 -0.85 3.87 -26.49
CA PHE A 235 -1.40 5.15 -26.03
C PHE A 235 -1.17 6.33 -27.00
N GLN A 236 -0.59 6.04 -28.16
CA GLN A 236 -0.50 6.98 -29.29
C GLN A 236 -1.77 6.97 -30.14
#